data_AF-A0A7C7Q2J5-F1
#
_entry.id   AF-A0A7C7Q2J5-F1
#
_cell.length_a   1.000
_cell.length_b   1.000
_cell.length_c   1.000
_cell.angle_alpha   90.00
_cell.angle_beta   90.00
_cell.angle_gamma   90.00
#
_symmetry.space_group_name_H-M   'P 1'
#
loop_
_entity.id
_entity.type
_entity.pdbx_description
1 polymer ?
#
loop_
_entity_poly.entity_id
_entity_poly.type
_entity_poly.pdbx_seq_one_letter_code
_entity_poly.pdbx_strand_id
1 'polypeptide(L)'
;MNPEHPQPGRIRRVIYPTDTTYGIGCDRKRAIDRVYRIKEAGRDKPLTFILAGLEDLSLYAVGVSNYAYRLMRKLTPGPYTFVLKAS
;
A
#
# COMPACT_ATOMS: atom_id res chain seq x y z
N MET A 1 12.15 -18.33 -5.18
CA MET A 1 11.95 -17.38 -4.06
C MET A 1 11.48 -18.25 -2.90
N ASN A 2 12.26 -18.42 -1.83
CA ASN A 2 11.89 -19.33 -0.74
C ASN A 2 11.03 -18.58 0.29
N PRO A 3 9.74 -18.95 0.49
CA PRO A 3 8.88 -18.31 1.47
C PRO A 3 9.30 -18.56 2.93
N GLU A 4 10.12 -19.57 3.20
CA GLU A 4 10.49 -19.99 4.55
C GLU A 4 11.72 -19.27 5.12
N HIS A 5 12.56 -18.65 4.27
CA HIS A 5 13.81 -18.02 4.71
C HIS A 5 13.99 -16.61 4.10
N PRO A 6 13.33 -15.58 4.66
CA PRO A 6 13.53 -14.20 4.24
C PRO A 6 14.92 -13.70 4.66
N GLN A 7 15.78 -13.38 3.69
CA GLN A 7 17.09 -12.79 3.96
C GLN A 7 16.95 -11.37 4.54
N PRO A 8 17.54 -11.06 5.71
CA PRO A 8 17.48 -9.73 6.30
C PRO A 8 18.14 -8.71 5.36
N GLY A 9 17.39 -7.65 4.99
CA GLY A 9 17.90 -6.54 4.17
C GLY A 9 17.46 -6.55 2.70
N ARG A 10 16.84 -7.62 2.19
CA ARG A 10 16.33 -7.64 0.81
C ARG A 10 15.02 -6.85 0.69
N ILE A 11 14.94 -5.97 -0.30
CA ILE A 11 13.67 -5.34 -0.70
C ILE A 11 12.76 -6.43 -1.28
N ARG A 12 11.64 -6.69 -0.61
CA ARG A 12 10.62 -7.62 -1.08
C ARG A 12 9.71 -6.90 -2.08
N ARG A 13 9.75 -7.34 -3.33
CA ARG A 13 8.79 -6.98 -4.38
C ARG A 13 7.66 -8.00 -4.31
N VAL A 14 6.43 -7.52 -4.28
CA VAL A 14 5.25 -8.36 -4.25
C VAL A 14 4.42 -8.00 -5.47
N ILE A 15 4.14 -9.00 -6.31
CA ILE A 15 3.12 -8.90 -7.35
C ILE A 15 1.91 -9.61 -6.77
N TYR A 16 0.78 -8.90 -6.67
CA TYR A 16 -0.46 -9.47 -6.16
C TYR A 16 -1.57 -9.25 -7.18
N PRO A 17 -2.46 -10.22 -7.38
CA PRO A 17 -3.62 -10.05 -8.25
C PRO A 17 -4.55 -9.01 -7.62
N THR A 18 -5.10 -8.12 -8.45
CA THR A 18 -6.33 -7.39 -8.12
C THR A 18 -7.44 -7.86 -9.05
N ASP A 19 -8.65 -7.46 -8.73
CA ASP A 19 -9.87 -7.62 -9.51
C ASP A 19 -9.79 -7.05 -10.94
N THR A 20 -8.86 -6.13 -11.21
CA THR A 20 -8.69 -5.53 -12.56
C THR A 20 -7.34 -5.85 -13.21
N THR A 21 -6.25 -5.79 -12.45
CA THR A 21 -4.88 -5.94 -12.97
C THR A 21 -3.93 -6.46 -11.89
N TYR A 22 -2.71 -6.85 -12.25
CA TYR A 22 -1.70 -7.16 -11.24
C TYR A 22 -1.15 -5.87 -10.62
N GLY A 23 -1.19 -5.78 -9.29
CA GLY A 23 -0.53 -4.73 -8.52
C GLY A 23 0.94 -5.06 -8.28
N ILE A 24 1.83 -4.08 -8.47
CA ILE A 24 3.25 -4.16 -8.08
C ILE A 24 3.44 -3.32 -6.81
N GLY A 25 3.83 -3.96 -5.72
CA GLY A 25 4.08 -3.34 -4.42
C GLY A 25 5.48 -3.62 -3.86
N CYS A 26 5.89 -2.83 -2.87
CA CYS A 26 7.12 -3.01 -2.12
C CYS A 26 6.93 -2.69 -0.64
N ASP A 27 7.67 -3.40 0.22
CA ASP A 27 7.54 -3.34 1.68
C ASP A 27 8.41 -2.25 2.37
N ARG A 28 9.21 -1.48 1.60
CA ARG A 28 10.13 -0.48 2.20
C ARG A 28 10.10 0.83 1.45
N LYS A 29 10.14 1.96 2.18
CA LYS A 29 10.26 3.32 1.59
C LYS A 29 11.41 3.45 0.58
N ARG A 30 12.56 2.82 0.87
CA ARG A 30 13.74 2.78 -0.02
C ARG A 30 13.49 2.09 -1.37
N ALA A 31 12.40 1.36 -1.51
CA ALA A 31 12.04 0.65 -2.74
C ALA A 31 11.06 1.41 -3.63
N ILE A 32 10.49 2.53 -3.15
CA ILE A 32 9.51 3.34 -3.87
C ILE A 32 10.09 3.87 -5.19
N ASP A 33 11.33 4.37 -5.17
CA ASP A 33 12.01 4.83 -6.39
C ASP A 33 12.12 3.74 -7.46
N ARG A 34 12.26 2.49 -7.02
CA ARG A 34 12.33 1.35 -7.92
C ARG A 34 10.96 0.97 -8.46
N VAL A 35 9.89 1.17 -7.69
CA VAL A 35 8.51 1.01 -8.18
C VAL A 35 8.21 2.05 -9.25
N TYR A 36 8.59 3.32 -9.06
CA TYR A 36 8.43 4.36 -10.08
C TYR A 36 9.18 4.02 -11.37
N ARG A 37 10.43 3.53 -11.27
CA ARG A 37 11.21 3.07 -12.43
C ARG A 37 10.54 1.91 -13.18
N ILE A 38 10.00 0.93 -12.47
CA ILE A 38 9.34 -0.24 -13.09
C ILE A 38 8.00 0.15 -13.73
N LYS A 39 7.24 1.05 -13.09
CA LYS A 39 5.96 1.55 -13.63
C LYS A 39 6.13 2.59 -14.73
N GLU A 40 7.37 3.00 -15.04
CA GLU A 40 7.69 4.11 -15.95
C GLU A 40 6.84 5.37 -15.64
N ALA A 41 6.57 5.58 -14.34
CA ALA A 41 5.74 6.66 -13.85
C ALA A 41 6.61 7.77 -13.26
N GLY A 42 6.22 9.02 -13.52
CA GLY A 42 6.81 10.17 -12.85
C GLY A 42 6.46 10.21 -11.36
N ARG A 43 7.32 10.85 -10.56
CA ARG A 43 7.14 11.01 -9.09
C ARG A 43 5.96 11.91 -8.72
N ASP A 44 5.40 12.62 -9.69
CA ASP A 44 4.17 13.40 -9.59
C ASP A 44 2.91 12.52 -9.48
N LYS A 45 2.98 11.26 -9.93
CA LYS A 45 1.86 10.32 -9.83
C LYS A 45 1.82 9.67 -8.45
N PRO A 46 0.77 9.87 -7.65
CA PRO A 46 0.67 9.22 -6.34
C PRO A 46 0.59 7.70 -6.50
N LEU A 47 1.29 6.99 -5.62
CA LEU A 47 1.20 5.54 -5.51
C LEU A 47 0.22 5.17 -4.41
N THR A 48 -0.68 4.24 -4.70
CA THR A 48 -1.49 3.57 -3.69
C THR A 48 -0.64 2.55 -2.95
N PHE A 49 -0.80 2.47 -1.63
CA PHE A 49 -0.25 1.39 -0.81
C PHE A 49 -1.39 0.60 -0.17
N ILE A 50 -1.13 -0.67 0.13
CA ILE A 50 -2.09 -1.56 0.76
C ILE A 50 -1.66 -1.78 2.21
N LEU A 51 -2.62 -1.69 3.11
CA LEU A 51 -2.47 -2.03 4.52
C LEU A 51 -2.92 -3.47 4.74
N ALA A 52 -2.25 -4.18 5.65
CA ALA A 52 -2.69 -5.51 6.06
C ALA A 52 -4.01 -5.44 6.85
N GLY A 53 -4.19 -4.37 7.64
CA GLY A 53 -5.40 -4.11 8.40
C GLY A 53 -5.63 -2.61 8.62
N LEU A 54 -6.86 -2.26 9.00
CA LEU A 54 -7.21 -0.87 9.35
C LEU A 54 -6.61 -0.46 10.70
N GLU A 55 -6.13 -1.39 11.53
CA GLU A 55 -5.33 -1.08 12.73
C GLU A 55 -4.06 -0.28 12.43
N ASP A 56 -3.41 -0.53 11.29
CA ASP A 56 -2.16 0.14 10.91
C ASP A 56 -2.37 1.53 10.32
N LEU A 57 -3.63 1.95 10.13
CA LEU A 57 -3.95 3.19 9.43
C LEU A 57 -3.33 4.43 10.10
N SER A 58 -3.26 4.43 11.43
CA SER A 58 -2.69 5.51 12.23
C SER A 58 -1.20 5.74 11.99
N LEU A 59 -0.49 4.74 11.47
CA LEU A 59 0.94 4.85 11.13
C LEU A 59 1.18 5.68 9.85
N TYR A 60 0.14 5.85 9.02
CA TYR A 60 0.27 6.44 7.68
C TYR A 60 -0.64 7.64 7.45
N ALA A 61 -1.70 7.82 8.25
CA ALA A 61 -2.67 8.89 8.06
C ALA A 61 -2.95 9.66 9.36
N VAL A 62 -3.15 10.97 9.24
CA VAL A 62 -3.49 11.88 10.36
C VAL A 62 -4.86 12.50 10.16
N GLY A 63 -5.51 12.85 11.28
CA GLY A 63 -6.80 13.56 11.26
C GLY A 63 -7.97 12.70 10.77
N VAL A 64 -7.85 11.37 10.82
CA VAL A 64 -8.93 10.46 10.45
C VAL A 64 -10.01 10.51 11.53
N SER A 65 -11.22 10.96 11.16
CA SER A 65 -12.34 11.00 12.09
C SER A 65 -12.91 9.62 12.38
N ASN A 66 -13.57 9.45 13.53
CA ASN A 66 -14.27 8.21 13.88
C ASN A 66 -15.33 7.82 12.83
N TYR A 67 -16.00 8.82 12.24
CA TYR A 67 -16.96 8.58 11.17
C TYR A 67 -16.28 7.99 9.93
N ALA A 68 -15.17 8.61 9.47
CA ALA A 68 -14.42 8.13 8.32
C ALA A 68 -13.89 6.71 8.56
N TYR A 69 -13.37 6.42 9.77
CA TYR A 69 -12.89 5.10 10.13
C TYR A 69 -14.00 4.04 10.07
N ARG A 70 -15.19 4.34 10.63
CA ARG A 70 -16.35 3.43 10.57
C ARG A 70 -16.83 3.20 9.14
N LEU A 71 -16.80 4.23 8.30
CA LEU A 71 -17.16 4.14 6.90
C LEU A 71 -16.18 3.23 6.13
N MET A 72 -14.87 3.43 6.32
CA MET A 72 -13.85 2.56 5.73
C MET A 72 -14.08 1.11 6.12
N ARG A 73 -14.24 0.80 7.41
CA ARG A 73 -14.53 -0.57 7.88
C ARG A 73 -15.76 -1.20 7.23
N LYS A 74 -16.79 -0.41 6.91
CA LYS A 74 -18.02 -0.93 6.28
C LYS A 74 -17.82 -1.23 4.79
N LEU A 75 -16.95 -0.47 4.13
CA LEU A 75 -16.69 -0.58 2.69
C LEU A 75 -15.52 -1.52 2.37
N THR A 76 -14.74 -1.93 3.37
CA THR A 76 -13.61 -2.86 3.22
C THR A 76 -13.92 -4.24 3.79
N PRO A 77 -13.48 -5.33 3.14
CA PRO A 77 -12.78 -5.37 1.84
C PRO A 77 -13.72 -5.08 0.67
N GLY A 78 -13.24 -4.31 -0.32
CA GLY A 78 -14.03 -3.89 -1.49
C GLY A 78 -13.19 -3.05 -2.46
N PRO A 79 -13.72 -2.71 -3.66
CA PRO A 79 -13.00 -2.02 -4.73
C PRO A 79 -12.89 -0.50 -4.48
N TYR A 80 -12.49 -0.11 -3.26
CA TYR A 80 -12.42 1.27 -2.82
C TYR A 80 -10.99 1.68 -2.52
N THR A 81 -10.62 2.90 -2.95
CA THR A 81 -9.39 3.57 -2.55
C THR A 81 -9.74 4.83 -1.79
N PHE A 82 -9.20 4.99 -0.58
CA PHE A 82 -9.44 6.16 0.27
C PHE A 82 -8.26 7.13 0.18
N VAL A 83 -8.55 8.40 -0.06
CA VAL A 83 -7.54 9.47 -0.04
C VAL A 83 -7.58 10.14 1.33
N LEU A 84 -6.47 10.06 2.06
CA LEU A 84 -6.32 10.57 3.42
C LEU A 84 -5.11 11.49 3.51
N LYS A 85 -5.10 12.37 4.51
CA LYS A 85 -3.92 13.20 4.81
C LYS A 85 -2.83 12.31 5.40
N ALA A 86 -1.67 12.27 4.75
CA ALA A 86 -0.53 11.50 5.22
C ALA A 86 0.08 12.05 6.52
N SER A 87 0.61 11.15 7.35
CA SER A 87 1.42 11.50 8.54
C SER A 87 2.85 11.87 8.21
#